data_AF-A0A6F8XIU8-F1
#
_entry.id   AF-A0A6F8XIU8-F1
#
_cell.length_a   1.000
_cell.length_b   1.000
_cell.length_c   1.000
_cell.angle_alpha   90.00
_cell.angle_beta   90.00
_cell.angle_gamma   90.00
#
_symmetry.space_group_name_H-M   'P 1'
#
loop_
_entity.id
_entity.type
_entity.pdbx_description
1 polymer ?
#
loop_
_entity_poly.entity_id
_entity_poly.type
_entity_poly.pdbx_seq_one_letter_code
_entity_poly.pdbx_strand_id
1 'polypeptide(L)'
;MLAASRRAAKVRPLEALRDVGGAARVMTVSRWVFGTLFLGGSIALLILVPVLGGEAALPLSIFVSFTLVTAFAAFAPLVVPLVGWPFGLLFRGRLGVLAHANLRAGVRRSASTAAPIMVLVAFVVGMAGTMDTITEASRQEVARDMSADLVLDADRPVRDQVAAVQGVDAVSEEAPVILDVGLDYGGEQITYQGVDALAVDPAGYASTHRVVPTAGSLADLRGETIALSPSYAPELRFKVGDTLPVRIDGGPDRLRVVALLPDTLAGPFFLLPPDVMPADGAWRYAVKAADPQAVAPRLASLGEVKTTSEWIEAYADEEQRQSVDVMVALLGMAMLYTVIAMVNAVVISASDRRGEFAAARVTGLTRGQVVRTALGEALGVVAIGLLLGTLAAAGTVVGIAFAIKDMIGISATSPPWALLGAVAVGATLIVGTASVLTTLSATRTPAIRLVAARE
;
A
#
# COMPACT_ATOMS: atom_id res chain seq x y z
N MET A 1 -9.40 3.12 -31.88
CA MET A 1 -9.63 3.80 -33.17
C MET A 1 -11.08 3.68 -33.69
N LEU A 2 -11.71 2.50 -33.72
CA LEU A 2 -13.09 2.31 -34.21
C LEU A 2 -14.15 3.27 -33.62
N ALA A 3 -14.11 3.53 -32.31
CA ALA A 3 -15.06 4.45 -31.65
C ALA A 3 -14.85 5.94 -31.98
N ALA A 4 -13.67 6.32 -32.47
CA ALA A 4 -13.38 7.68 -32.94
C ALA A 4 -13.89 7.84 -34.38
N SER A 5 -13.59 6.88 -35.26
CA SER A 5 -14.07 6.85 -36.65
C SER A 5 -15.60 6.83 -36.74
N ARG A 6 -16.27 6.04 -35.88
CA ARG A 6 -17.73 5.94 -35.86
C ARG A 6 -18.42 7.19 -35.31
N ARG A 7 -17.71 7.99 -34.50
CA ARG A 7 -18.19 9.30 -34.03
C ARG A 7 -18.01 10.36 -35.09
N ALA A 8 -16.83 10.39 -35.75
CA ALA A 8 -16.56 11.29 -36.86
C ALA A 8 -17.57 11.10 -38.01
N ALA A 9 -17.93 9.85 -38.32
CA ALA A 9 -18.92 9.52 -39.36
C ALA A 9 -20.37 9.96 -39.03
N LYS A 10 -20.66 10.34 -37.78
CA LYS A 10 -22.01 10.76 -37.34
C LYS A 10 -22.17 12.27 -37.23
N VAL A 11 -21.10 13.06 -37.37
CA VAL A 11 -21.18 14.52 -37.32
C VAL A 11 -21.79 15.03 -38.62
N ARG A 12 -22.91 15.75 -38.55
CA ARG A 12 -23.55 16.30 -39.74
C ARG A 12 -22.76 17.51 -40.25
N PRO A 13 -22.63 17.74 -41.57
CA PRO A 13 -21.87 18.86 -42.13
C PRO A 13 -22.27 20.24 -41.58
N LEU A 14 -23.55 20.42 -41.22
CA LEU A 14 -24.07 21.65 -40.62
C LEU A 14 -23.75 21.81 -39.12
N GLU A 15 -23.49 20.71 -38.40
CA GLU A 15 -23.00 20.74 -37.01
C GLU A 15 -21.51 21.09 -36.95
N ALA A 16 -20.75 20.80 -38.02
CA ALA A 16 -19.35 21.22 -38.14
C ALA A 16 -19.21 22.74 -38.39
N LEU A 17 -20.24 23.38 -38.98
CA LEU A 17 -20.30 24.83 -39.21
C LEU A 17 -20.84 25.61 -38.00
N ARG A 18 -21.63 24.97 -37.13
CA ARG A 18 -21.99 25.49 -35.82
C ARG A 18 -20.93 25.03 -34.82
N ASP A 19 -19.87 25.81 -34.63
CA ASP A 19 -18.84 25.60 -33.58
C ASP A 19 -19.41 25.75 -32.13
N VAL A 20 -20.73 25.62 -31.98
CA VAL A 20 -21.51 25.79 -30.76
C VAL A 20 -22.51 24.64 -30.69
N GLY A 21 -22.11 23.51 -30.10
CA GLY A 21 -23.05 22.39 -29.90
C GLY A 21 -22.52 21.13 -29.22
N GLY A 22 -21.21 20.92 -29.16
CA GLY A 22 -20.63 19.74 -28.50
C GLY A 22 -20.53 19.81 -26.97
N ALA A 23 -20.91 20.94 -26.36
CA ALA A 23 -20.60 21.25 -24.96
C ALA A 23 -21.53 20.59 -23.90
N ALA A 24 -22.61 19.90 -24.28
CA ALA A 24 -23.72 19.71 -23.34
C ALA A 24 -23.61 18.54 -22.33
N ARG A 25 -22.76 17.52 -22.55
CA ARG A 25 -22.68 16.39 -21.60
C ARG A 25 -21.26 16.19 -21.07
N VAL A 26 -21.02 16.66 -19.85
CA VAL A 26 -19.77 16.43 -19.10
C VAL A 26 -19.44 14.93 -19.03
N MET A 27 -20.45 14.09 -18.82
CA MET A 27 -20.33 12.62 -18.73
C MET A 27 -20.78 11.90 -20.00
N THR A 28 -20.07 10.84 -20.39
CA THR A 28 -20.54 9.89 -21.42
C THR A 28 -21.24 8.70 -20.76
N VAL A 29 -22.18 8.05 -21.48
CA VAL A 29 -22.84 6.82 -20.99
C VAL A 29 -21.80 5.75 -20.66
N SER A 30 -20.75 5.60 -21.48
CA SER A 30 -19.65 4.69 -21.19
C SER A 30 -18.96 4.99 -19.86
N ARG A 31 -18.72 6.26 -19.52
CA ARG A 31 -18.10 6.64 -18.25
C ARG A 31 -19.00 6.35 -17.06
N TRP A 32 -20.31 6.54 -17.21
CA TRP A 32 -21.27 6.12 -16.19
C TRP A 32 -21.22 4.62 -15.98
N VAL A 33 -21.38 3.82 -17.04
CA VAL A 33 -21.39 2.35 -16.95
C VAL A 33 -20.09 1.81 -16.36
N PHE A 34 -18.93 2.22 -16.91
CA PHE A 34 -17.64 1.77 -16.38
C PHE A 34 -17.39 2.29 -14.96
N GLY A 35 -17.70 3.56 -14.69
CA GLY A 35 -17.52 4.14 -13.37
C GLY A 35 -18.35 3.42 -12.30
N THR A 36 -19.64 3.18 -12.57
CA THR A 36 -20.52 2.46 -11.63
C THR A 36 -20.14 0.98 -11.51
N LEU A 37 -19.72 0.34 -12.60
CA LEU A 37 -19.28 -1.06 -12.59
C LEU A 37 -18.04 -1.22 -11.71
N PHE A 38 -17.01 -0.39 -11.93
CA PHE A 38 -15.78 -0.46 -11.15
C PHE A 38 -16.00 -0.03 -9.70
N LEU A 39 -16.81 1.00 -9.45
CA LEU A 39 -17.15 1.41 -8.07
C LEU A 39 -17.93 0.32 -7.33
N GLY A 40 -18.93 -0.28 -7.99
CA GLY A 40 -19.68 -1.42 -7.43
C GLY A 40 -18.79 -2.63 -7.21
N GLY A 41 -17.87 -2.91 -8.14
CA GLY A 41 -16.86 -3.96 -8.02
C GLY A 41 -15.91 -3.73 -6.83
N SER A 42 -15.41 -2.51 -6.65
CA SER A 42 -14.57 -2.16 -5.49
C SER A 42 -15.32 -2.33 -4.16
N ILE A 43 -16.58 -1.88 -4.09
CA ILE A 43 -17.41 -2.04 -2.89
C ILE A 43 -17.68 -3.53 -2.63
N ALA A 44 -18.00 -4.30 -3.68
CA ALA A 44 -18.20 -5.74 -3.57
C ALA A 44 -16.93 -6.46 -3.09
N LEU A 45 -15.76 -6.09 -3.62
CA LEU A 45 -14.47 -6.62 -3.17
C LEU A 45 -14.20 -6.26 -1.70
N LEU A 46 -14.43 -5.02 -1.28
CA LEU A 46 -14.28 -4.60 0.12
C LEU A 46 -15.18 -5.39 1.08
N ILE A 47 -16.38 -5.79 0.63
CA ILE A 47 -17.31 -6.61 1.42
C ILE A 47 -16.91 -8.09 1.39
N LEU A 48 -16.37 -8.56 0.26
CA LEU A 48 -16.08 -9.97 0.03
C LEU A 48 -14.72 -10.40 0.60
N VAL A 49 -13.74 -9.51 0.66
CA VAL A 49 -12.39 -9.76 1.22
C VAL A 49 -12.47 -10.36 2.64
N PRO A 50 -13.24 -9.78 3.59
CA PRO A 50 -13.50 -10.38 4.91
C PRO A 50 -14.06 -11.80 4.89
N VAL A 51 -14.85 -12.14 3.86
CA VAL A 51 -15.63 -13.39 3.81
C VAL A 51 -14.83 -14.53 3.18
N LEU A 52 -13.89 -14.22 2.30
CA LEU A 52 -13.11 -15.23 1.56
C LEU A 52 -11.94 -15.82 2.37
N GLY A 53 -11.40 -15.07 3.34
CA GLY A 53 -10.31 -15.50 4.22
C GLY A 53 -8.95 -15.71 3.54
N GLY A 54 -7.89 -15.62 4.35
CA GLY A 54 -6.53 -16.11 4.06
C GLY A 54 -5.89 -15.66 2.74
N GLU A 55 -5.77 -16.58 1.78
CA GLU A 55 -4.91 -16.45 0.59
C GLU A 55 -5.47 -15.52 -0.49
N ALA A 56 -6.81 -15.40 -0.57
CA ALA A 56 -7.44 -14.48 -1.51
C ALA A 56 -7.50 -13.05 -0.96
N ALA A 57 -7.54 -12.87 0.36
CA ALA A 57 -7.82 -11.58 0.98
C ALA A 57 -6.75 -10.52 0.68
N LEU A 58 -5.47 -10.86 0.81
CA LEU A 58 -4.37 -9.92 0.57
C LEU A 58 -4.23 -9.53 -0.91
N PRO A 59 -4.18 -10.49 -1.88
CA PRO A 59 -4.15 -10.15 -3.30
C PRO A 59 -5.43 -9.42 -3.77
N LEU A 60 -6.61 -9.81 -3.28
CA LEU A 60 -7.88 -9.14 -3.61
C LEU A 60 -7.92 -7.69 -3.09
N SER A 61 -7.29 -7.42 -1.95
CA SER A 61 -7.16 -6.07 -1.40
C SER A 61 -6.40 -5.14 -2.36
N ILE A 62 -5.38 -5.64 -3.06
CA ILE A 62 -4.65 -4.88 -4.08
C ILE A 62 -5.55 -4.59 -5.30
N PHE A 63 -6.42 -5.54 -5.68
CA PHE A 63 -7.39 -5.32 -6.77
C PHE A 63 -8.44 -4.25 -6.44
N VAL A 64 -8.75 -4.01 -5.16
CA VAL A 64 -9.59 -2.88 -4.74
C VAL A 64 -9.00 -1.55 -5.19
N SER A 65 -7.67 -1.36 -5.08
CA SER A 65 -6.99 -0.13 -5.50
C SER A 65 -7.14 0.13 -7.00
N PHE A 66 -6.89 -0.89 -7.83
CA PHE A 66 -6.99 -0.75 -9.29
C PHE A 66 -8.42 -0.44 -9.74
N THR A 67 -9.40 -1.07 -9.12
CA THR A 67 -10.82 -0.84 -9.41
C THR A 67 -11.28 0.55 -8.94
N LEU A 68 -10.87 1.00 -7.75
CA LEU A 68 -11.17 2.35 -7.23
C LEU A 68 -10.55 3.45 -8.09
N VAL A 69 -9.28 3.30 -8.47
CA VAL A 69 -8.59 4.26 -9.35
C VAL A 69 -9.31 4.36 -10.69
N THR A 70 -9.74 3.23 -11.25
CA THR A 70 -10.49 3.21 -12.51
C THR A 70 -11.86 3.87 -12.38
N ALA A 71 -12.57 3.63 -11.27
CA ALA A 71 -13.84 4.29 -10.96
C ALA A 71 -13.66 5.82 -10.83
N PHE A 72 -12.67 6.27 -10.06
CA PHE A 72 -12.42 7.71 -9.88
C PHE A 72 -11.91 8.38 -11.16
N ALA A 73 -11.13 7.70 -12.00
CA ALA A 73 -10.80 8.19 -13.34
C ALA A 73 -12.05 8.41 -14.21
N ALA A 74 -13.03 7.50 -14.11
CA ALA A 74 -14.28 7.60 -14.84
C ALA A 74 -15.18 8.75 -14.32
N PHE A 75 -15.14 9.02 -13.02
CA PHE A 75 -15.91 10.09 -12.37
C PHE A 75 -15.19 11.43 -12.22
N ALA A 76 -13.88 11.52 -12.53
CA ALA A 76 -13.09 12.74 -12.42
C ALA A 76 -13.76 14.01 -13.03
N PRO A 77 -14.44 13.95 -14.19
CA PRO A 77 -15.19 15.10 -14.73
C PRO A 77 -16.24 15.70 -13.78
N LEU A 78 -16.82 14.91 -12.88
CA LEU A 78 -17.79 15.39 -11.89
C LEU A 78 -17.13 16.16 -10.74
N VAL A 79 -15.87 15.85 -10.44
CA VAL A 79 -15.12 16.42 -9.31
C VAL A 79 -14.44 17.74 -9.66
N VAL A 80 -14.04 17.91 -10.94
CA VAL A 80 -13.45 19.16 -11.46
C VAL A 80 -14.22 20.43 -11.06
N PRO A 81 -15.56 20.55 -11.25
CA PRO A 81 -16.29 21.77 -10.89
C PRO A 81 -16.39 22.02 -9.38
N LEU A 82 -16.31 20.97 -8.55
CA LEU A 82 -16.35 21.06 -7.09
C LEU A 82 -15.01 21.56 -6.54
N VAL A 83 -13.91 20.97 -7.00
CA VAL A 83 -12.54 21.33 -6.57
C VAL A 83 -12.08 22.65 -7.17
N GLY A 84 -12.59 23.05 -8.33
CA GLY A 84 -12.27 24.33 -8.95
C GLY A 84 -12.79 25.54 -8.15
N TRP A 85 -13.82 25.38 -7.32
CA TRP A 85 -14.46 26.45 -6.55
C TRP A 85 -13.51 27.18 -5.58
N PRO A 86 -12.72 26.49 -4.73
CA PRO A 86 -11.74 27.14 -3.84
C PRO A 86 -10.57 27.82 -4.55
N PHE A 87 -10.21 27.41 -5.78
CA PHE A 87 -9.15 28.08 -6.53
C PHE A 87 -9.53 29.50 -7.00
N GLY A 88 -10.83 29.77 -7.18
CA GLY A 88 -11.34 31.13 -7.37
C GLY A 88 -11.14 32.03 -6.14
N LEU A 89 -10.98 31.44 -4.95
CA LEU A 89 -10.71 32.12 -3.68
C LEU A 89 -9.21 32.30 -3.41
N LEU A 90 -8.37 31.32 -3.76
CA LEU A 90 -6.91 31.37 -3.53
C LEU A 90 -6.21 32.38 -4.47
N PHE A 91 -6.66 32.48 -5.72
CA PHE A 91 -6.23 33.51 -6.67
C PHE A 91 -7.22 34.68 -6.67
N ARG A 92 -7.30 35.42 -5.56
CA ARG A 92 -8.18 36.59 -5.42
C ARG A 92 -8.02 37.54 -6.62
N GLY A 93 -9.12 37.81 -7.35
CA GLY A 93 -9.18 38.75 -8.46
C GLY A 93 -9.69 38.17 -9.78
N ARG A 94 -9.72 39.00 -10.83
CA ARG A 94 -10.26 38.65 -12.16
C ARG A 94 -9.57 37.43 -12.81
N LEU A 95 -8.31 37.16 -12.44
CA LEU A 95 -7.53 36.02 -12.95
C LEU A 95 -7.94 34.67 -12.34
N GLY A 96 -8.35 34.63 -11.06
CA GLY A 96 -8.88 33.41 -10.43
C GLY A 96 -10.26 33.03 -10.97
N VAL A 97 -11.10 34.04 -11.28
CA VAL A 97 -12.39 33.83 -11.96
C VAL A 97 -12.18 33.24 -13.36
N LEU A 98 -11.19 33.74 -14.11
CA LEU A 98 -10.83 33.20 -15.43
C LEU A 98 -10.29 31.76 -15.34
N ALA A 99 -9.44 31.46 -14.36
CA ALA A 99 -8.94 30.10 -14.14
C ALA A 99 -10.08 29.13 -13.79
N HIS A 100 -11.01 29.54 -12.91
CA HIS A 100 -12.19 28.75 -12.56
C HIS A 100 -13.11 28.52 -13.77
N ALA A 101 -13.35 29.56 -14.57
CA ALA A 101 -14.14 29.46 -15.80
C ALA A 101 -13.50 28.51 -16.82
N ASN A 102 -12.17 28.55 -16.95
CA ASN A 102 -11.43 27.65 -17.84
C ASN A 102 -11.50 26.19 -17.39
N LEU A 103 -11.38 25.91 -16.08
CA LEU A 103 -11.57 24.55 -15.54
C LEU A 103 -13.00 24.03 -15.80
N ARG A 104 -14.01 24.90 -15.72
CA ARG A 104 -15.41 24.55 -16.03
C ARG A 104 -15.68 24.36 -17.51
N ALA A 105 -15.03 25.13 -18.38
CA ALA A 105 -15.15 24.96 -19.84
C ALA A 105 -14.39 23.71 -20.32
N GLY A 106 -13.24 23.41 -19.70
CA GLY A 106 -12.33 22.32 -20.05
C GLY A 106 -12.48 21.06 -19.20
N VAL A 107 -13.62 20.80 -18.55
CA VAL A 107 -13.76 19.73 -17.53
C VAL A 107 -13.19 18.37 -17.95
N ARG A 108 -13.45 17.92 -19.17
CA ARG A 108 -12.92 16.64 -19.67
C ARG A 108 -11.41 16.65 -19.86
N ARG A 109 -10.85 17.78 -20.31
CA ARG A 109 -9.41 18.00 -20.48
C ARG A 109 -8.74 17.98 -19.12
N SER A 110 -9.24 18.76 -18.16
CA SER A 110 -8.73 18.79 -16.79
C SER A 110 -8.79 17.43 -16.11
N ALA A 111 -9.88 16.67 -16.31
CA ALA A 111 -9.99 15.30 -15.83
C ALA A 111 -8.94 14.37 -16.46
N SER A 112 -8.65 14.52 -17.75
CA SER A 112 -7.62 13.70 -18.43
C SER A 112 -6.20 14.04 -17.98
N THR A 113 -5.90 15.30 -17.71
CA THR A 113 -4.58 15.73 -17.23
C THR A 113 -4.36 15.45 -15.75
N ALA A 114 -5.45 15.30 -14.96
CA ALA A 114 -5.38 14.90 -13.55
C ALA A 114 -5.18 13.39 -13.37
N ALA A 115 -5.54 12.57 -14.37
CA ALA A 115 -5.52 11.11 -14.27
C ALA A 115 -4.14 10.53 -13.92
N PRO A 116 -3.02 10.95 -14.55
CA PRO A 116 -1.69 10.48 -14.14
C PRO A 116 -1.38 10.79 -12.67
N ILE A 117 -1.72 12.00 -12.20
CA ILE A 117 -1.49 12.43 -10.81
C ILE A 117 -2.26 11.57 -9.83
N MET A 118 -3.54 11.31 -10.15
CA MET A 118 -4.39 10.45 -9.35
C MET A 118 -3.86 9.02 -9.28
N VAL A 119 -3.41 8.45 -10.40
CA VAL A 119 -2.78 7.12 -10.44
C VAL A 119 -1.50 7.10 -9.60
N LEU A 120 -0.64 8.11 -9.76
CA LEU A 120 0.60 8.24 -8.97
C LEU A 120 0.31 8.18 -7.48
N VAL A 121 -0.60 9.05 -7.01
CA VAL A 121 -0.92 9.18 -5.59
C VAL A 121 -1.58 7.92 -5.08
N ALA A 122 -2.59 7.40 -5.79
CA ALA A 122 -3.30 6.20 -5.38
C ALA A 122 -2.36 4.99 -5.26
N PHE A 123 -1.45 4.82 -6.22
CA PHE A 123 -0.52 3.71 -6.24
C PHE A 123 0.59 3.90 -5.20
N VAL A 124 1.33 5.01 -5.25
CA VAL A 124 2.49 5.24 -4.37
C VAL A 124 2.07 5.40 -2.91
N VAL A 125 1.08 6.25 -2.63
CA VAL A 125 0.61 6.51 -1.26
C VAL A 125 -0.23 5.35 -0.74
N GLY A 126 -1.05 4.73 -1.59
CA GLY A 126 -1.88 3.58 -1.20
C GLY A 126 -1.03 2.34 -0.88
N MET A 127 -0.02 2.04 -1.69
CA MET A 127 0.86 0.89 -1.48
C MET A 127 1.79 1.10 -0.27
N ALA A 128 2.41 2.28 -0.13
CA ALA A 128 3.18 2.60 1.06
C ALA A 128 2.32 2.54 2.33
N GLY A 129 1.11 3.13 2.30
CA GLY A 129 0.22 3.10 3.46
C GLY A 129 -0.31 1.70 3.78
N THR A 130 -0.40 0.81 2.78
CA THR A 130 -0.71 -0.60 3.00
C THR A 130 0.41 -1.28 3.78
N MET A 131 1.66 -1.08 3.36
CA MET A 131 2.83 -1.64 4.05
C MET A 131 2.98 -1.09 5.46
N ASP A 132 2.92 0.24 5.63
CA ASP A 132 2.99 0.86 6.94
C ASP A 132 1.87 0.37 7.88
N THR A 133 0.69 0.08 7.32
CA THR A 133 -0.44 -0.49 8.08
C THR A 133 -0.20 -1.95 8.46
N ILE A 134 0.39 -2.76 7.58
CA ILE A 134 0.79 -4.14 7.89
C ILE A 134 1.87 -4.13 8.96
N THR A 135 2.95 -3.34 8.80
CA THR A 135 4.02 -3.25 9.81
C THR A 135 3.47 -2.81 11.17
N GLU A 136 2.60 -1.80 11.20
CA GLU A 136 2.00 -1.35 12.46
C GLU A 136 1.09 -2.42 13.07
N ALA A 137 0.35 -3.17 12.26
CA ALA A 137 -0.45 -4.30 12.74
C ALA A 137 0.43 -5.43 13.30
N SER A 138 1.49 -5.80 12.58
CA SER A 138 2.51 -6.76 13.01
C SER A 138 3.13 -6.36 14.34
N ARG A 139 3.52 -5.09 14.47
CA ARG A 139 4.06 -4.53 15.73
C ARG A 139 3.08 -4.67 16.89
N GLN A 140 1.81 -4.32 16.65
CA GLN A 140 0.76 -4.44 17.66
C GLN A 140 0.44 -5.90 18.00
N GLU A 141 0.53 -6.81 17.03
CA GLU A 141 0.34 -8.25 17.24
C GLU A 141 1.42 -8.81 18.15
N VAL A 142 2.68 -8.61 17.81
CA VAL A 142 3.81 -9.08 18.63
C VAL A 142 3.74 -8.47 20.03
N ALA A 143 3.41 -7.18 20.16
CA ALA A 143 3.24 -6.53 21.46
C ALA A 143 2.06 -7.08 22.28
N ARG A 144 0.97 -7.51 21.63
CA ARG A 144 -0.20 -8.12 22.29
C ARG A 144 0.11 -9.54 22.74
N ASP A 145 0.81 -10.29 21.91
CA ASP A 145 1.02 -11.72 22.06
C ASP A 145 2.30 -12.06 22.84
N MET A 146 3.21 -11.09 23.02
CA MET A 146 4.39 -11.24 23.87
C MET A 146 4.09 -10.72 25.30
N SER A 147 4.40 -11.55 26.30
CA SER A 147 4.27 -11.21 27.72
C SER A 147 5.59 -11.22 28.49
N ALA A 148 6.69 -11.56 27.82
CA ALA A 148 8.03 -11.32 28.33
C ALA A 148 8.31 -9.83 28.47
N ASP A 149 9.13 -9.49 29.44
CA ASP A 149 9.53 -8.11 29.73
C ASP A 149 10.87 -7.75 29.07
N LEU A 150 11.73 -8.76 28.89
CA LEU A 150 13.05 -8.65 28.30
C LEU A 150 13.23 -9.71 27.21
N VAL A 151 14.01 -9.38 26.19
CA VAL A 151 14.52 -10.30 25.19
C VAL A 151 16.05 -10.30 25.29
N LEU A 152 16.63 -11.49 25.41
CA LEU A 152 18.07 -11.70 25.41
C LEU A 152 18.46 -12.44 24.15
N ASP A 153 19.31 -11.85 23.33
CA ASP A 153 19.97 -12.53 22.21
C ASP A 153 21.38 -12.97 22.65
N ALA A 154 21.73 -14.22 22.43
CA ALA A 154 23.03 -14.80 22.83
C ALA A 154 23.61 -15.73 21.75
N ASP A 155 24.94 -15.82 21.70
CA ASP A 155 25.65 -16.65 20.72
C ASP A 155 25.80 -18.13 21.14
N ARG A 156 25.22 -18.52 22.28
CA ARG A 156 25.33 -19.86 22.85
C ARG A 156 24.13 -20.19 23.76
N PRO A 157 23.86 -21.49 24.03
CA PRO A 157 22.82 -21.89 24.97
C PRO A 157 23.15 -21.40 26.40
N VAL A 158 22.30 -20.53 26.96
CA VAL A 158 22.44 -19.92 28.29
C VAL A 158 21.18 -19.99 29.15
N ARG A 159 20.20 -20.82 28.76
CA ARG A 159 18.89 -20.93 29.43
C ARG A 159 18.99 -21.09 30.95
N ASP A 160 19.83 -22.02 31.41
CA ASP A 160 19.93 -22.33 32.85
C ASP A 160 20.60 -21.20 33.63
N GLN A 161 21.55 -20.48 33.03
CA GLN A 161 22.17 -19.29 33.62
C GLN A 161 21.15 -18.16 33.75
N VAL A 162 20.30 -17.97 32.73
CA VAL A 162 19.21 -16.99 32.73
C VAL A 162 18.19 -17.33 33.81
N ALA A 163 17.74 -18.59 33.87
CA ALA A 163 16.77 -19.06 34.87
C ALA A 163 17.29 -18.95 36.32
N ALA A 164 18.60 -19.03 36.53
CA ALA A 164 19.22 -18.88 37.84
C ALA A 164 19.37 -17.42 38.31
N VAL A 165 19.15 -16.43 37.43
CA VAL A 165 19.24 -15.01 37.81
C VAL A 165 18.09 -14.65 38.75
N GLN A 166 18.43 -14.10 39.91
CA GLN A 166 17.44 -13.62 40.87
C GLN A 166 16.55 -12.53 40.23
N GLY A 167 15.24 -12.76 40.27
CA GLY A 167 14.22 -11.87 39.70
C GLY A 167 13.67 -12.32 38.34
N VAL A 168 14.18 -13.41 37.77
CA VAL A 168 13.59 -14.08 36.60
C VAL A 168 12.48 -15.02 37.07
N ASP A 169 11.27 -14.82 36.56
CA ASP A 169 10.09 -15.63 36.89
C ASP A 169 9.92 -16.79 35.90
N ALA A 170 10.21 -16.54 34.62
CA ALA A 170 10.15 -17.55 33.57
C ALA A 170 11.06 -17.18 32.39
N VAL A 171 11.51 -18.20 31.65
CA VAL A 171 12.31 -18.04 30.44
C VAL A 171 11.82 -19.02 29.37
N SER A 172 11.72 -18.53 28.14
CA SER A 172 11.48 -19.31 26.93
C SER A 172 12.75 -19.28 26.09
N GLU A 173 13.24 -20.45 25.72
CA GLU A 173 14.35 -20.62 24.79
C GLU A 173 13.78 -20.78 23.38
N GLU A 174 14.27 -19.97 22.45
CA GLU A 174 13.71 -19.80 21.11
C GLU A 174 14.84 -19.74 20.09
N ALA A 175 14.75 -20.57 19.05
CA ALA A 175 15.73 -20.60 17.97
C ALA A 175 15.04 -20.58 16.61
N PRO A 176 15.40 -19.64 15.70
CA PRO A 176 14.89 -19.67 14.33
C PRO A 176 15.45 -20.88 13.59
N VAL A 177 14.59 -21.59 12.86
CA VAL A 177 14.91 -22.78 12.08
C VAL A 177 14.33 -22.62 10.70
N ILE A 178 15.13 -22.87 9.66
CA ILE A 178 14.63 -22.92 8.28
C ILE A 178 14.02 -24.31 8.04
N LEU A 179 12.75 -24.33 7.64
CA LEU A 179 11.94 -25.51 7.39
C LEU A 179 11.50 -25.50 5.92
N ASP A 180 11.79 -26.55 5.16
CA ASP A 180 11.15 -26.73 3.85
C ASP A 180 9.84 -27.49 4.03
N VAL A 181 8.69 -26.81 3.93
CA VAL A 181 7.38 -27.47 4.01
C VAL A 181 6.97 -27.97 2.63
N GLY A 182 6.64 -29.26 2.53
CA GLY A 182 6.07 -29.86 1.34
C GLY A 182 4.56 -29.67 1.29
N LEU A 183 4.08 -28.91 0.32
CA LEU A 183 2.66 -28.63 0.11
C LEU A 183 2.13 -29.42 -1.09
N ASP A 184 1.03 -30.14 -0.88
CA ASP A 184 0.34 -30.91 -1.91
C ASP A 184 -0.97 -30.20 -2.30
N TYR A 185 -0.93 -29.48 -3.42
CA TYR A 185 -2.09 -28.79 -3.99
C TYR A 185 -2.92 -29.68 -4.95
N GLY A 186 -2.79 -31.00 -4.85
CA GLY A 186 -3.48 -31.94 -5.74
C GLY A 186 -2.87 -32.02 -7.15
N GLY A 187 -1.62 -31.57 -7.30
CA GLY A 187 -0.82 -31.67 -8.52
C GLY A 187 0.01 -32.95 -8.60
N GLU A 188 0.80 -33.11 -9.66
CA GLU A 188 1.63 -34.31 -9.88
C GLU A 188 2.90 -34.35 -8.99
N GLN A 189 3.27 -33.23 -8.35
CA GLN A 189 4.43 -33.11 -7.47
C GLN A 189 4.17 -32.26 -6.23
N ILE A 190 4.76 -32.67 -5.10
CA ILE A 190 4.81 -31.89 -3.85
C ILE A 190 5.80 -30.74 -4.06
N THR A 191 5.33 -29.51 -3.83
CA THR A 191 6.18 -28.31 -3.90
C THR A 191 6.75 -28.03 -2.52
N TYR A 192 8.07 -27.92 -2.41
CA TYR A 192 8.73 -27.57 -1.16
C TYR A 192 9.03 -26.07 -1.14
N GLN A 193 8.66 -25.40 -0.05
CA GLN A 193 8.92 -23.99 0.17
C GLN A 193 9.67 -23.80 1.48
N GLY A 194 10.81 -23.12 1.42
CA GLY A 194 11.58 -22.76 2.60
C GLY A 194 10.87 -21.65 3.37
N VAL A 195 10.61 -21.90 4.65
CA VAL A 195 9.93 -20.99 5.57
C VAL A 195 10.68 -20.89 6.88
N ASP A 196 10.52 -19.74 7.53
CA ASP A 196 11.00 -19.56 8.89
C ASP A 196 10.04 -20.25 9.87
N ALA A 197 10.59 -21.15 10.67
CA ALA A 197 9.96 -21.77 11.81
C ALA A 197 10.69 -21.35 13.09
N LEU A 198 10.02 -21.50 14.23
CA LEU A 198 10.62 -21.22 15.53
C LEU A 198 10.61 -22.49 16.37
N ALA A 199 11.78 -23.00 16.71
CA ALA A 199 11.92 -24.06 17.70
C ALA A 199 11.82 -23.44 19.10
N VAL A 200 10.97 -24.01 19.96
CA VAL A 200 10.67 -23.44 21.28
C VAL A 200 10.54 -24.52 22.35
N ASP A 201 10.88 -24.19 23.61
CA ASP A 201 10.37 -24.95 24.76
C ASP A 201 8.88 -24.62 24.97
N PRO A 202 7.94 -25.57 24.79
CA PRO A 202 6.50 -25.25 24.82
C PRO A 202 6.03 -24.69 26.17
N ALA A 203 6.66 -25.11 27.29
CA ALA A 203 6.31 -24.63 28.61
C ALA A 203 6.83 -23.20 28.84
N GLY A 204 8.10 -22.95 28.48
CA GLY A 204 8.67 -21.61 28.45
C GLY A 204 7.86 -20.66 27.57
N TYR A 205 7.56 -21.07 26.34
CA TYR A 205 6.81 -20.27 25.38
C TYR A 205 5.42 -19.88 25.89
N ALA A 206 4.67 -20.83 26.47
CA ALA A 206 3.36 -20.53 27.06
C ALA A 206 3.42 -19.60 28.29
N SER A 207 4.59 -19.45 28.93
CA SER A 207 4.79 -18.57 30.08
C SER A 207 5.24 -17.16 29.71
N THR A 208 5.85 -17.00 28.53
CA THR A 208 6.38 -15.74 27.99
C THR A 208 5.54 -15.19 26.84
N HIS A 209 4.68 -16.00 26.21
CA HIS A 209 3.77 -15.60 25.15
C HIS A 209 2.31 -15.90 25.52
N ARG A 210 1.40 -15.11 24.97
CA ARG A 210 -0.06 -15.20 25.11
C ARG A 210 -0.70 -15.79 23.85
N VAL A 211 -0.06 -16.80 23.26
CA VAL A 211 -0.56 -17.49 22.07
C VAL A 211 -1.36 -18.72 22.50
N VAL A 212 -2.67 -18.69 22.27
CA VAL A 212 -3.56 -19.81 22.58
C VAL A 212 -3.90 -20.54 21.29
N PRO A 213 -3.58 -21.84 21.16
CA PRO A 213 -3.97 -22.62 19.99
C PRO A 213 -5.48 -22.64 19.79
N THR A 214 -5.92 -22.49 18.54
CA THR A 214 -7.32 -22.60 18.12
C THR A 214 -7.80 -24.06 18.21
N ALA A 215 -6.90 -25.03 18.04
CA ALA A 215 -7.16 -26.45 18.21
C ALA A 215 -5.89 -27.20 18.67
N GLY A 216 -6.07 -28.31 19.38
CA GLY A 216 -4.95 -29.12 19.89
C GLY A 216 -4.27 -28.49 21.10
N SER A 217 -3.01 -28.86 21.36
CA SER A 217 -2.27 -28.38 22.54
C SER A 217 -0.78 -28.25 22.25
N LEU A 218 -0.18 -27.11 22.64
CA LEU A 218 1.27 -26.95 22.62
C LEU A 218 1.96 -27.89 23.61
N ALA A 219 1.25 -28.39 24.63
CA ALA A 219 1.81 -29.39 25.53
C ALA A 219 2.11 -30.72 24.82
N ASP A 220 1.63 -30.95 23.60
CA ASP A 220 1.93 -32.15 22.80
C ASP A 220 3.06 -31.92 21.79
N LEU A 221 3.65 -30.71 21.75
CA LEU A 221 4.76 -30.35 20.87
C LEU A 221 6.08 -30.95 21.37
N ARG A 222 6.36 -32.20 20.99
CA ARG A 222 7.56 -32.98 21.34
C ARG A 222 7.94 -33.93 20.19
N GLY A 223 9.22 -34.23 20.00
CA GLY A 223 9.67 -35.20 18.98
C GLY A 223 9.26 -34.81 17.56
N GLU A 224 8.70 -35.74 16.78
CA GLU A 224 8.31 -35.51 15.37
C GLU A 224 6.94 -34.82 15.24
N THR A 225 6.76 -33.68 15.90
CA THR A 225 5.50 -32.92 15.89
C THR A 225 5.71 -31.47 15.50
N ILE A 226 4.63 -30.82 15.05
CA ILE A 226 4.62 -29.42 14.65
C ILE A 226 3.33 -28.75 15.10
N ALA A 227 3.41 -27.49 15.49
CA ALA A 227 2.26 -26.61 15.60
C ALA A 227 2.36 -25.58 14.48
N LEU A 228 1.24 -25.29 13.81
CA LEU A 228 1.24 -24.39 12.66
C LEU A 228 0.03 -23.46 12.66
N SER A 229 0.17 -22.29 12.06
CA SER A 229 -0.95 -21.40 11.79
C SER A 229 -1.63 -21.77 10.47
N PRO A 230 -2.96 -22.02 10.46
CA PRO A 230 -3.69 -22.32 9.23
C PRO A 230 -3.62 -21.21 8.17
N SER A 231 -3.33 -19.95 8.57
CA SER A 231 -3.22 -18.82 7.65
C SER A 231 -2.06 -18.94 6.66
N TYR A 232 -1.09 -19.82 6.92
CA TYR A 232 0.02 -20.07 6.00
C TYR A 232 -0.43 -20.70 4.67
N ALA A 233 -1.30 -21.73 4.74
CA ALA A 233 -1.86 -22.39 3.55
C ALA A 233 -3.34 -22.73 3.80
N PRO A 234 -4.23 -21.72 3.75
CA PRO A 234 -5.63 -21.88 4.12
C PRO A 234 -6.39 -22.84 3.19
N GLU A 235 -5.93 -23.01 1.95
CA GLU A 235 -6.47 -23.95 0.98
C GLU A 235 -6.37 -25.42 1.42
N LEU A 236 -5.31 -25.78 2.14
CA LEU A 236 -5.05 -27.15 2.57
C LEU A 236 -5.89 -27.57 3.78
N ARG A 237 -6.50 -26.60 4.48
CA ARG A 237 -7.42 -26.83 5.62
C ARG A 237 -6.86 -27.82 6.65
N PHE A 238 -5.63 -27.56 7.10
CA PHE A 238 -4.94 -28.40 8.07
C PHE A 238 -5.77 -28.70 9.31
N LYS A 239 -5.61 -29.91 9.83
CA LYS A 239 -6.23 -30.39 11.06
C LYS A 239 -5.18 -30.97 11.99
N VAL A 240 -5.49 -30.94 13.27
CA VAL A 240 -4.73 -31.69 14.27
C VAL A 240 -4.76 -33.18 13.90
N GLY A 241 -3.58 -33.80 13.85
CA GLY A 241 -3.37 -35.18 13.44
C GLY A 241 -2.83 -35.34 12.02
N ASP A 242 -2.91 -34.30 11.18
CA ASP A 242 -2.35 -34.34 9.83
C ASP A 242 -0.83 -34.51 9.88
N THR A 243 -0.25 -35.08 8.82
CA THR A 243 1.21 -35.26 8.72
C THR A 243 1.73 -34.50 7.51
N LEU A 244 2.58 -33.50 7.76
CA LEU A 244 3.22 -32.73 6.70
C LEU A 244 4.56 -33.37 6.32
N PRO A 245 4.84 -33.55 5.02
CA PRO A 245 6.20 -33.77 4.57
C PRO A 245 6.99 -32.47 4.78
N VAL A 246 8.15 -32.58 5.40
CA VAL A 246 9.05 -31.45 5.65
C VAL A 246 10.48 -31.84 5.32
N ARG A 247 11.37 -30.87 5.16
CA ARG A 247 12.81 -31.11 5.22
C ARG A 247 13.42 -30.12 6.19
N ILE A 248 14.13 -30.65 7.17
CA ILE A 248 14.81 -29.90 8.22
C ILE A 248 16.21 -30.48 8.31
N ASP A 249 17.21 -29.63 8.39
CA ASP A 249 18.58 -30.10 8.52
C ASP A 249 18.75 -30.89 9.83
N GLY A 250 19.23 -32.13 9.72
CA GLY A 250 19.34 -33.07 10.85
C GLY A 250 18.01 -33.50 11.50
N GLY A 251 16.86 -33.08 10.97
CA GLY A 251 15.53 -33.34 11.52
C GLY A 251 14.75 -34.44 10.78
N PRO A 252 13.50 -34.72 11.20
CA PRO A 252 12.64 -35.71 10.56
C PRO A 252 12.09 -35.21 9.22
N ASP A 253 11.84 -36.13 8.28
CA ASP A 253 11.25 -35.82 6.95
C ASP A 253 9.73 -35.58 7.00
N ARG A 254 9.09 -35.86 8.14
CA ARG A 254 7.65 -35.72 8.34
C ARG A 254 7.36 -35.27 9.75
N LEU A 255 6.41 -34.36 9.90
CA LEU A 255 5.95 -33.87 11.20
C LEU A 255 4.45 -34.00 11.32
N ARG A 256 3.98 -34.43 12.50
CA ARG A 256 2.56 -34.53 12.81
C ARG A 256 2.05 -33.25 13.45
N VAL A 257 0.95 -32.70 12.93
CA VAL A 257 0.29 -31.51 13.46
C VAL A 257 -0.35 -31.85 14.82
N VAL A 258 0.08 -31.19 15.88
CA VAL A 258 -0.47 -31.38 17.24
C VAL A 258 -1.28 -30.18 17.73
N ALA A 259 -1.04 -28.99 17.16
CA ALA A 259 -1.79 -27.80 17.48
C ALA A 259 -1.94 -26.89 16.25
N LEU A 260 -3.07 -26.20 16.18
CA LEU A 260 -3.31 -25.12 15.22
C LEU A 260 -3.21 -23.79 15.96
N LEU A 261 -2.28 -22.95 15.53
CA LEU A 261 -2.06 -21.60 16.05
C LEU A 261 -3.15 -20.65 15.52
N PRO A 262 -3.38 -19.51 16.18
CA PRO A 262 -4.21 -18.45 15.61
C PRO A 262 -3.62 -17.91 14.31
N ASP A 263 -4.46 -17.27 13.50
CA ASP A 263 -4.00 -16.52 12.33
C ASP A 263 -3.04 -15.41 12.77
N THR A 264 -1.99 -15.20 11.98
CA THR A 264 -0.91 -14.28 12.34
C THR A 264 -0.36 -13.50 11.14
N LEU A 265 0.14 -12.28 11.37
CA LEU A 265 0.91 -11.49 10.41
C LEU A 265 2.41 -11.53 10.68
N ALA A 266 2.83 -11.51 11.96
CA ALA A 266 4.24 -11.47 12.35
C ALA A 266 4.65 -12.47 13.43
N GLY A 267 3.70 -13.23 13.97
CA GLY A 267 4.00 -14.37 14.82
C GLY A 267 4.54 -15.56 14.02
N PRO A 268 5.04 -16.60 14.71
CA PRO A 268 5.57 -17.78 14.04
C PRO A 268 4.44 -18.56 13.35
N PHE A 269 4.55 -18.76 12.03
CA PHE A 269 3.66 -19.66 11.29
C PHE A 269 3.86 -21.13 11.68
N PHE A 270 5.06 -21.50 12.14
CA PHE A 270 5.41 -22.85 12.54
C PHE A 270 6.19 -22.82 13.86
N LEU A 271 5.71 -23.61 14.82
CA LEU A 271 6.43 -23.91 16.05
C LEU A 271 6.90 -25.36 16.04
N LEU A 272 8.17 -25.55 16.35
CA LEU A 272 8.83 -26.84 16.42
C LEU A 272 9.27 -27.15 17.86
N PRO A 273 9.37 -28.43 18.24
CA PRO A 273 9.88 -28.81 19.55
C PRO A 273 11.37 -28.47 19.69
N PRO A 274 11.91 -28.43 20.92
CA PRO A 274 13.29 -28.05 21.16
C PRO A 274 14.31 -29.06 20.59
N ASP A 275 13.87 -30.27 20.27
CA ASP A 275 14.70 -31.36 19.72
C ASP A 275 15.35 -31.00 18.37
N VAL A 276 14.77 -30.05 17.62
CA VAL A 276 15.29 -29.59 16.31
C VAL A 276 16.01 -28.23 16.40
N MET A 277 16.27 -27.73 17.61
CA MET A 277 17.09 -26.53 17.78
C MET A 277 18.51 -26.78 17.27
N PRO A 278 19.08 -25.88 16.46
CA PRO A 278 20.44 -26.03 15.96
C PRO A 278 21.44 -25.93 17.11
N ALA A 279 22.45 -26.80 17.12
CA ALA A 279 23.48 -26.80 18.17
C ALA A 279 24.34 -25.53 18.16
N ASP A 280 24.54 -24.95 16.97
CA ASP A 280 25.27 -23.73 16.72
C ASP A 280 24.33 -22.69 16.09
N GLY A 281 24.30 -21.45 16.60
CA GLY A 281 23.43 -20.41 16.05
C GLY A 281 23.16 -19.26 17.01
N ALA A 282 22.37 -18.29 16.55
CA ALA A 282 21.85 -17.22 17.39
C ALA A 282 20.68 -17.76 18.23
N TRP A 283 20.80 -17.64 19.55
CA TRP A 283 19.79 -18.05 20.52
C TRP A 283 19.03 -16.84 21.01
N ARG A 284 17.70 -16.94 21.06
CA ARG A 284 16.84 -15.92 21.65
C ARG A 284 16.20 -16.46 22.91
N TYR A 285 16.13 -15.61 23.93
CA TYR A 285 15.42 -15.90 25.17
C TYR A 285 14.39 -14.82 25.44
N ALA A 286 13.11 -15.18 25.44
CA ALA A 286 12.08 -14.33 25.99
C ALA A 286 12.06 -14.53 27.51
N VAL A 287 12.21 -13.44 28.27
CA VAL A 287 12.37 -13.49 29.74
C VAL A 287 11.28 -12.69 30.41
N LYS A 288 10.59 -13.34 31.34
CA LYS A 288 9.64 -12.69 32.25
C LYS A 288 10.34 -12.36 33.55
N ALA A 289 10.33 -11.09 33.93
CA ALA A 289 11.11 -10.57 35.05
C ALA A 289 10.24 -9.80 36.02
N ALA A 290 10.41 -10.05 37.32
CA ALA A 290 9.68 -9.34 38.37
C ALA A 290 10.01 -7.83 38.39
N ASP A 291 11.26 -7.48 38.10
CA ASP A 291 11.73 -6.10 37.89
C ASP A 291 12.70 -6.07 36.69
N PRO A 292 12.21 -5.72 35.48
CA PRO A 292 13.03 -5.71 34.27
C PRO A 292 14.24 -4.78 34.36
N GLN A 293 14.15 -3.66 35.08
CA GLN A 293 15.24 -2.70 35.22
C GLN A 293 16.36 -3.23 36.12
N ALA A 294 16.01 -4.00 37.14
CA ALA A 294 16.99 -4.64 38.02
C ALA A 294 17.60 -5.92 37.41
N VAL A 295 16.84 -6.63 36.56
CA VAL A 295 17.24 -7.91 35.96
C VAL A 295 18.08 -7.71 34.70
N ALA A 296 17.77 -6.72 33.84
CA ALA A 296 18.49 -6.50 32.59
C ALA A 296 20.03 -6.37 32.75
N PRO A 297 20.58 -5.60 33.72
CA PRO A 297 22.02 -5.50 33.92
C PRO A 297 22.68 -6.83 34.35
N ARG A 298 21.92 -7.74 34.98
CA ARG A 298 22.41 -9.06 35.40
C ARG A 298 22.54 -9.99 34.20
N LEU A 299 21.57 -9.91 33.28
CA LEU A 299 21.53 -10.69 32.04
C LEU A 299 22.53 -10.18 30.99
N ALA A 300 22.93 -8.91 31.04
CA ALA A 300 23.86 -8.31 30.07
C ALA A 300 25.24 -9.02 29.98
N SER A 301 25.61 -9.80 31.00
CA SER A 301 26.84 -10.63 30.95
C SER A 301 26.71 -11.88 30.08
N LEU A 302 25.49 -12.27 29.72
CA LEU A 302 25.16 -13.49 28.98
C LEU A 302 24.90 -13.24 27.49
N GLY A 303 24.62 -11.99 27.11
CA GLY A 303 24.32 -11.59 25.73
C GLY A 303 23.73 -10.17 25.66
N GLU A 304 23.19 -9.82 24.50
CA GLU A 304 22.54 -8.53 24.25
C GLU A 304 21.11 -8.54 24.82
N VAL A 305 20.83 -7.68 25.79
CA VAL A 305 19.52 -7.58 26.43
C VAL A 305 18.80 -6.35 25.94
N LYS A 306 17.57 -6.54 25.47
CA LYS A 306 16.64 -5.48 25.08
C LYS A 306 15.38 -5.59 25.91
N THR A 307 14.73 -4.46 26.16
CA THR A 307 13.32 -4.52 26.57
C THR A 307 12.49 -5.08 25.42
N THR A 308 11.38 -5.74 25.73
CA THR A 308 10.46 -6.25 24.69
C THR A 308 10.03 -5.14 23.72
N SER A 309 9.80 -3.92 24.20
CA SER A 309 9.48 -2.77 23.35
C SER A 309 10.60 -2.39 22.38
N GLU A 310 11.85 -2.36 22.83
CA GLU A 310 13.01 -2.05 21.99
C GLU A 310 13.27 -3.18 20.98
N TRP A 311 13.08 -4.43 21.40
CA TRP A 311 13.21 -5.59 20.53
C TRP A 311 12.15 -5.57 19.43
N ILE A 312 10.88 -5.29 19.75
CA ILE A 312 9.80 -5.18 18.77
C ILE A 312 10.08 -4.06 17.75
N GLU A 313 10.61 -2.92 18.21
CA GLU A 313 10.97 -1.81 17.31
C GLU A 313 12.13 -2.19 16.37
N ALA A 314 13.16 -2.87 16.90
CA ALA A 314 14.25 -3.37 16.07
C ALA A 314 13.80 -4.46 15.08
N TYR A 315 12.94 -5.39 15.51
CA TYR A 315 12.41 -6.46 14.69
C TYR A 315 11.58 -5.90 13.51
N ALA A 316 10.69 -4.94 13.79
CA ALA A 316 9.89 -4.27 12.76
C ALA A 316 10.77 -3.53 11.73
N ASP A 317 11.84 -2.86 12.19
CA ASP A 317 12.79 -2.17 11.32
C ASP A 317 13.56 -3.13 10.39
N GLU A 318 13.90 -4.32 10.88
CA GLU A 318 14.69 -5.32 10.16
C GLU A 318 13.85 -6.07 9.11
N GLU A 319 12.63 -6.48 9.47
CA GLU A 319 11.65 -7.09 8.56
C GLU A 319 11.27 -6.12 7.43
N GLN A 320 11.11 -4.84 7.76
CA GLN A 320 10.81 -3.80 6.77
C GLN A 320 11.94 -3.62 5.74
N ARG A 321 13.22 -3.78 6.12
CA ARG A 321 14.35 -3.59 5.19
C ARG A 321 14.39 -4.60 4.04
N GLN A 322 14.09 -5.88 4.31
CA GLN A 322 14.18 -6.92 3.26
C GLN A 322 13.07 -6.80 2.21
N SER A 323 11.90 -6.29 2.58
CA SER A 323 10.75 -6.13 1.66
C SER A 323 10.76 -4.77 0.92
N VAL A 324 11.37 -3.73 1.50
CA VAL A 324 11.37 -2.36 0.96
C VAL A 324 12.21 -2.20 -0.30
N ASP A 325 13.32 -2.92 -0.47
CA ASP A 325 14.24 -2.68 -1.60
C ASP A 325 13.62 -2.98 -2.97
N VAL A 326 12.95 -4.13 -3.11
CA VAL A 326 12.23 -4.48 -4.35
C VAL A 326 11.05 -3.53 -4.58
N MET A 327 10.35 -3.17 -3.50
CA MET A 327 9.21 -2.27 -3.55
C MET A 327 9.59 -0.87 -4.00
N VAL A 328 10.68 -0.31 -3.46
CA VAL A 328 11.22 1.01 -3.80
C VAL A 328 11.63 1.03 -5.26
N ALA A 329 12.23 -0.06 -5.77
CA ALA A 329 12.56 -0.16 -7.19
C ALA A 329 11.29 -0.11 -8.08
N LEU A 330 10.25 -0.87 -7.75
CA LEU A 330 9.00 -0.90 -8.50
C LEU A 330 8.23 0.43 -8.42
N LEU A 331 8.11 0.99 -7.22
CA LEU A 331 7.46 2.28 -6.98
C LEU A 331 8.21 3.44 -7.64
N GLY A 332 9.55 3.41 -7.61
CA GLY A 332 10.39 4.40 -8.29
C GLY A 332 10.18 4.39 -9.80
N MET A 333 10.10 3.20 -10.41
CA MET A 333 9.80 3.03 -11.83
C MET A 333 8.40 3.53 -12.19
N ALA A 334 7.38 3.18 -11.39
CA ALA A 334 6.02 3.66 -11.58
C ALA A 334 5.93 5.19 -11.44
N MET A 335 6.65 5.76 -10.48
CA MET A 335 6.74 7.21 -10.27
C MET A 335 7.36 7.90 -11.48
N LEU A 336 8.48 7.39 -11.99
CA LEU A 336 9.15 7.93 -13.17
C LEU A 336 8.24 7.95 -14.39
N TYR A 337 7.59 6.81 -14.69
CA TYR A 337 6.64 6.73 -15.81
C TYR A 337 5.50 7.74 -15.66
N THR A 338 5.00 7.91 -14.44
CA THR A 338 3.87 8.80 -14.20
C THR A 338 4.25 10.27 -14.28
N VAL A 339 5.47 10.65 -13.87
CA VAL A 339 6.03 11.98 -14.09
C VAL A 339 6.10 12.28 -15.59
N ILE A 340 6.58 11.34 -16.41
CA ILE A 340 6.62 11.49 -17.86
C ILE A 340 5.20 11.67 -18.44
N ALA A 341 4.25 10.82 -18.01
CA ALA A 341 2.85 10.91 -18.45
C ALA A 341 2.21 12.26 -18.09
N MET A 342 2.49 12.76 -16.88
CA MET A 342 2.03 14.05 -16.39
C MET A 342 2.59 15.22 -17.23
N VAL A 343 3.91 15.23 -17.50
CA VAL A 343 4.54 16.25 -18.36
C VAL A 343 3.95 16.20 -19.77
N ASN A 344 3.80 15.01 -20.35
CA ASN A 344 3.20 14.83 -21.67
C ASN A 344 1.76 15.36 -21.72
N ALA A 345 0.96 15.08 -20.70
CA ALA A 345 -0.41 15.59 -20.61
C ALA A 345 -0.45 17.14 -20.57
N VAL A 346 0.48 17.77 -19.84
CA VAL A 346 0.60 19.24 -19.80
C VAL A 346 1.04 19.80 -21.16
N VAL A 347 2.02 19.18 -21.82
CA VAL A 347 2.53 19.61 -23.13
C VAL A 347 1.43 19.55 -24.21
N ILE A 348 0.65 18.46 -24.22
CA ILE A 348 -0.47 18.29 -25.14
C ILE A 348 -1.54 19.36 -24.86
N SER A 349 -1.94 19.52 -23.59
CA SER A 349 -2.92 20.52 -23.17
C SER A 349 -2.51 21.94 -23.55
N ALA A 350 -1.25 22.31 -23.37
CA ALA A 350 -0.75 23.64 -23.74
C ALA A 350 -0.71 23.85 -25.27
N SER A 351 -0.46 22.80 -26.04
CA SER A 351 -0.38 22.87 -27.50
C SER A 351 -1.76 23.04 -28.14
N ASP A 352 -2.78 22.36 -27.61
CA ASP A 352 -4.18 22.51 -28.05
C ASP A 352 -4.74 23.92 -27.79
N ARG A 353 -4.13 24.66 -26.86
CA ARG A 353 -4.61 25.97 -26.37
C ARG A 353 -3.88 27.16 -26.96
N ARG A 354 -2.99 26.96 -27.92
CA ARG A 354 -2.26 28.06 -28.58
C ARG A 354 -3.21 29.11 -29.15
N GLY A 355 -4.34 28.68 -29.74
CA GLY A 355 -5.38 29.56 -30.25
C GLY A 355 -6.12 30.34 -29.14
N GLU A 356 -6.47 29.67 -28.04
CA GLU A 356 -7.11 30.29 -26.87
C GLU A 356 -6.19 31.37 -26.25
N PHE A 357 -4.90 31.07 -26.10
CA PHE A 357 -3.90 32.03 -25.59
C PHE A 357 -3.67 33.20 -26.55
N ALA A 358 -3.68 32.97 -27.86
CA ALA A 358 -3.58 34.04 -28.85
C ALA A 358 -4.80 34.97 -28.79
N ALA A 359 -6.02 34.41 -28.74
CA ALA A 359 -7.26 35.17 -28.61
C ALA A 359 -7.27 36.02 -27.33
N ALA A 360 -6.92 35.41 -26.18
CA ALA A 360 -6.78 36.11 -24.90
C ALA A 360 -5.84 37.33 -24.99
N ARG A 361 -4.70 37.18 -25.68
CA ARG A 361 -3.74 38.27 -25.88
C ARG A 361 -4.24 39.36 -26.82
N VAL A 362 -4.97 39.01 -27.86
CA VAL A 362 -5.61 39.99 -28.77
C VAL A 362 -6.68 40.79 -28.03
N THR A 363 -7.36 40.18 -27.06
CA THR A 363 -8.32 40.88 -26.18
C THR A 363 -7.67 41.72 -25.05
N GLY A 364 -6.34 41.81 -25.00
CA GLY A 364 -5.61 42.71 -24.10
C GLY A 364 -4.91 42.04 -22.91
N LEU A 365 -4.93 40.71 -22.76
CA LEU A 365 -4.16 40.04 -21.72
C LEU A 365 -2.65 40.08 -22.02
N THR A 366 -1.85 40.49 -21.04
CA THR A 366 -0.39 40.42 -21.13
C THR A 366 0.09 38.97 -21.08
N ARG A 367 1.30 38.72 -21.60
CA ARG A 367 1.93 37.38 -21.58
C ARG A 367 2.03 36.81 -20.16
N GLY A 368 2.41 37.63 -19.17
CA GLY A 368 2.49 37.22 -17.78
C GLY A 368 1.13 36.85 -17.17
N GLN A 369 0.06 37.54 -17.54
CA GLN A 369 -1.30 37.22 -17.09
C GLN A 369 -1.81 35.90 -17.68
N VAL A 370 -1.49 35.60 -18.95
CA VAL A 370 -1.81 34.30 -19.56
C VAL A 370 -1.08 33.17 -18.83
N VAL A 371 0.22 33.33 -18.56
CA VAL A 371 1.01 32.33 -17.81
C VAL A 371 0.48 32.12 -16.39
N ARG A 372 0.14 33.19 -15.66
CA ARG A 372 -0.46 33.07 -14.31
C ARG A 372 -1.81 32.35 -14.33
N THR A 373 -2.62 32.60 -15.35
CA THR A 373 -3.92 31.93 -15.51
C THR A 373 -3.74 30.45 -15.82
N ALA A 374 -2.80 30.11 -16.72
CA ALA A 374 -2.46 28.72 -17.04
C ALA A 374 -1.85 27.97 -15.85
N LEU A 375 -1.05 28.64 -15.01
CA LEU A 375 -0.53 28.09 -13.77
C LEU A 375 -1.67 27.79 -12.78
N GLY A 376 -2.61 28.73 -12.58
CA GLY A 376 -3.76 28.50 -11.71
C GLY A 376 -4.62 27.31 -12.15
N GLU A 377 -4.82 27.13 -13.45
CA GLU A 377 -5.51 25.96 -14.00
C GLU A 377 -4.72 24.67 -13.74
N ALA A 378 -3.41 24.68 -13.97
CA ALA A 378 -2.55 23.52 -13.76
C ALA A 378 -2.52 23.11 -12.27
N LEU A 379 -2.49 24.07 -11.34
CA LEU A 379 -2.60 23.81 -9.90
C LEU A 379 -3.97 23.22 -9.53
N GLY A 380 -5.05 23.67 -10.16
CA GLY A 380 -6.37 23.06 -10.01
C GLY A 380 -6.40 21.60 -10.45
N VAL A 381 -5.74 21.28 -11.58
CA VAL A 381 -5.57 19.90 -12.05
C VAL A 381 -4.78 19.04 -11.06
N VAL A 382 -3.68 19.58 -10.52
CA VAL A 382 -2.89 18.91 -9.47
C VAL A 382 -3.76 18.61 -8.25
N ALA A 383 -4.52 19.58 -7.76
CA ALA A 383 -5.40 19.40 -6.60
C ALA A 383 -6.50 18.35 -6.84
N ILE A 384 -7.11 18.32 -8.03
CA ILE A 384 -8.09 17.29 -8.39
C ILE A 384 -7.43 15.91 -8.36
N GLY A 385 -6.24 15.79 -8.96
CA GLY A 385 -5.47 14.55 -8.98
C GLY A 385 -5.08 14.07 -7.58
N LEU A 386 -4.57 14.97 -6.74
CA LEU A 386 -4.22 14.68 -5.35
C LEU A 386 -5.43 14.29 -4.51
N LEU A 387 -6.56 14.97 -4.67
CA LEU A 387 -7.78 14.65 -3.93
C LEU A 387 -8.29 13.25 -4.29
N LEU A 388 -8.49 12.99 -5.59
CA LEU A 388 -9.00 11.70 -6.05
C LEU A 388 -8.02 10.56 -5.78
N GLY A 389 -6.72 10.82 -5.95
CA GLY A 389 -5.68 9.85 -5.66
C GLY A 389 -5.60 9.51 -4.16
N THR A 390 -5.67 10.53 -3.30
CA THR A 390 -5.70 10.32 -1.83
C THR A 390 -6.95 9.57 -1.41
N LEU A 391 -8.12 9.83 -2.00
CA LEU A 391 -9.34 9.06 -1.72
C LEU A 391 -9.19 7.58 -2.12
N ALA A 392 -8.54 7.30 -3.25
CA ALA A 392 -8.29 5.92 -3.67
C ALA A 392 -7.25 5.22 -2.78
N ALA A 393 -6.19 5.94 -2.40
CA ALA A 393 -5.20 5.45 -1.44
C ALA A 393 -5.85 5.15 -0.08
N ALA A 394 -6.69 6.06 0.43
CA ALA A 394 -7.42 5.87 1.69
C ALA A 394 -8.35 4.66 1.62
N GLY A 395 -9.07 4.46 0.51
CA GLY A 395 -9.90 3.26 0.32
C GLY A 395 -9.09 1.96 0.37
N THR A 396 -7.84 1.98 -0.12
CA THR A 396 -6.93 0.83 -0.07
C THR A 396 -6.47 0.56 1.37
N VAL A 397 -5.99 1.60 2.07
CA VAL A 397 -5.54 1.51 3.47
C VAL A 397 -6.67 1.05 4.39
N VAL A 398 -7.89 1.54 4.16
CA VAL A 398 -9.07 1.10 4.90
C VAL A 398 -9.41 -0.36 4.58
N GLY A 399 -9.31 -0.77 3.32
CA GLY A 399 -9.56 -2.16 2.90
C GLY A 399 -8.62 -3.15 3.59
N ILE A 400 -7.31 -2.86 3.59
CA ILE A 400 -6.33 -3.72 4.29
C ILE A 400 -6.54 -3.69 5.81
N ALA A 401 -6.85 -2.53 6.40
CA ALA A 401 -7.09 -2.44 7.83
C ALA A 401 -8.31 -3.26 8.28
N PHE A 402 -9.37 -3.32 7.46
CA PHE A 402 -10.49 -4.23 7.70
C PHE A 402 -10.09 -5.69 7.57
N ALA A 403 -9.34 -6.05 6.52
CA ALA A 403 -8.85 -7.43 6.34
C ALA A 403 -8.00 -7.90 7.52
N ILE A 404 -7.08 -7.05 8.01
CA ILE A 404 -6.25 -7.31 9.19
C ILE A 404 -7.11 -7.45 10.44
N LYS A 405 -8.08 -6.55 10.63
CA LYS A 405 -8.98 -6.60 11.78
C LYS A 405 -9.80 -7.90 11.81
N ASP A 406 -10.28 -8.36 10.67
CA ASP A 406 -11.07 -9.58 10.60
C ASP A 406 -10.20 -10.83 10.77
N MET A 407 -8.94 -10.78 10.31
CA MET A 407 -7.97 -11.88 10.42
C MET A 407 -7.44 -12.04 11.86
N ILE A 408 -6.93 -10.97 12.47
CA ILE A 408 -6.22 -11.06 13.76
C ILE A 408 -6.83 -10.18 14.87
N GLY A 409 -7.93 -9.48 14.61
CA GLY A 409 -8.61 -8.65 15.62
C GLY A 409 -7.96 -7.29 15.89
N ILE A 410 -6.92 -6.90 15.12
CA ILE A 410 -6.16 -5.67 15.33
C ILE A 410 -6.64 -4.57 14.39
N SER A 411 -6.90 -3.38 14.94
CA SER A 411 -7.31 -2.21 14.17
C SER A 411 -6.15 -1.21 14.09
N ALA A 412 -5.20 -1.48 13.19
CA ALA A 412 -4.10 -0.58 12.89
C ALA A 412 -4.32 0.15 11.56
N THR A 413 -3.93 1.42 11.51
CA THR A 413 -3.83 2.19 10.27
C THR A 413 -2.66 3.14 10.39
N SER A 414 -1.73 3.12 9.42
CA SER A 414 -0.59 4.04 9.39
C SER A 414 -0.57 4.78 8.05
N PRO A 415 -1.25 5.95 7.94
CA PRO A 415 -1.24 6.72 6.70
C PRO A 415 0.12 7.42 6.49
N PRO A 416 0.73 7.34 5.29
CA PRO A 416 2.07 7.86 5.03
C PRO A 416 2.04 9.35 4.69
N TRP A 417 1.71 10.19 5.68
CA TRP A 417 1.52 11.64 5.51
C TRP A 417 2.76 12.35 4.92
N ALA A 418 3.95 11.92 5.33
CA ALA A 418 5.21 12.48 4.83
C ALA A 418 5.39 12.21 3.32
N LEU A 419 5.14 10.98 2.88
CA LEU A 419 5.19 10.61 1.47
C LEU A 419 4.10 11.31 0.66
N LEU A 420 2.87 11.40 1.18
CA LEU A 420 1.80 12.15 0.55
C LEU A 420 2.17 13.63 0.37
N GLY A 421 2.77 14.25 1.38
CA GLY A 421 3.29 15.62 1.31
C GLY A 421 4.39 15.77 0.26
N ALA A 422 5.36 14.85 0.22
CA ALA A 422 6.44 14.84 -0.75
C ALA A 422 5.91 14.70 -2.20
N VAL A 423 4.99 13.77 -2.44
CA VAL A 423 4.33 13.57 -3.73
C VAL A 423 3.51 14.80 -4.12
N ALA A 424 2.79 15.42 -3.18
CA ALA A 424 2.02 16.64 -3.43
C ALA A 424 2.91 17.81 -3.85
N VAL A 425 4.02 18.03 -3.15
CA VAL A 425 5.02 19.06 -3.48
C VAL A 425 5.67 18.76 -4.83
N GLY A 426 6.13 17.53 -5.04
CA GLY A 426 6.76 17.09 -6.29
C GLY A 426 5.83 17.27 -7.50
N ALA A 427 4.59 16.77 -7.41
CA ALA A 427 3.59 16.94 -8.47
C ALA A 427 3.31 18.43 -8.76
N THR A 428 3.19 19.25 -7.72
CA THR A 428 2.97 20.70 -7.86
C THR A 428 4.12 21.38 -8.58
N LEU A 429 5.37 21.06 -8.21
CA LEU A 429 6.57 21.63 -8.83
C LEU A 429 6.72 21.20 -10.28
N ILE A 430 6.55 19.90 -10.58
CA ILE A 430 6.70 19.34 -11.92
C ILE A 430 5.63 19.91 -12.85
N VAL A 431 4.35 19.83 -12.46
CA VAL A 431 3.24 20.35 -13.28
C VAL A 431 3.30 21.86 -13.42
N GLY A 432 3.57 22.57 -12.32
CA GLY A 432 3.69 24.02 -12.32
C GLY A 432 4.78 24.50 -13.27
N THR A 433 5.97 23.90 -13.18
CA THR A 433 7.12 24.24 -14.03
C THR A 433 6.84 23.88 -15.49
N ALA A 434 6.32 22.68 -15.77
CA ALA A 434 5.95 22.25 -17.11
C ALA A 434 4.89 23.19 -17.72
N SER A 435 3.88 23.59 -16.95
CA SER A 435 2.83 24.52 -17.39
C SER A 435 3.40 25.90 -17.73
N VAL A 436 4.27 26.44 -16.88
CA VAL A 436 4.92 27.73 -17.11
C VAL A 436 5.79 27.67 -18.37
N LEU A 437 6.65 26.66 -18.51
CA LEU A 437 7.56 26.53 -19.66
C LEU A 437 6.80 26.34 -20.98
N THR A 438 5.78 25.47 -20.99
CA THR A 438 4.99 25.20 -22.20
C THR A 438 4.13 26.41 -22.59
N THR A 439 3.54 27.11 -21.64
CA THR A 439 2.76 28.33 -21.90
C THR A 439 3.66 29.49 -22.37
N LEU A 440 4.84 29.63 -21.77
CA LEU A 440 5.82 30.61 -22.24
C LEU A 440 6.26 30.31 -23.67
N SER A 441 6.51 29.04 -24.01
CA SER A 441 6.87 28.62 -25.37
C SER A 441 5.73 28.89 -26.36
N ALA A 442 4.51 28.48 -26.02
CA ALA A 442 3.30 28.67 -26.83
C ALA A 442 3.00 30.16 -27.11
N THR A 443 3.37 31.06 -26.20
CA THR A 443 3.14 32.51 -26.34
C THR A 443 4.28 33.26 -27.03
N ARG A 444 5.35 32.58 -27.48
CA ARG A 444 6.44 33.23 -28.25
C ARG A 444 5.99 33.70 -29.63
N THR A 445 5.09 32.96 -30.28
CA THR A 445 4.58 33.31 -31.61
C THR A 445 3.70 34.57 -31.55
N PRO A 446 3.81 35.52 -32.49
CA PRO A 446 2.96 36.70 -32.52
C PRO A 446 1.48 36.31 -32.62
N ALA A 447 0.66 36.81 -31.69
CA ALA A 447 -0.75 36.42 -31.59
C ALA A 447 -1.55 36.69 -32.88
N ILE A 448 -1.22 37.77 -33.60
CA ILE A 448 -1.86 38.17 -34.86
C ILE A 448 -1.68 37.12 -35.96
N ARG A 449 -0.54 36.43 -36.04
CA ARG A 449 -0.32 35.40 -37.08
C ARG A 449 -1.14 34.13 -36.85
N LEU A 450 -1.47 33.81 -35.60
CA LEU A 450 -2.25 32.63 -35.25
C LEU A 450 -3.76 32.85 -35.40
N VAL A 451 -4.22 34.09 -35.24
CA VAL A 451 -5.63 34.45 -35.45
C VAL A 451 -5.92 34.65 -36.95
N ALA A 452 -5.00 35.25 -37.69
CA ALA A 452 -5.14 35.49 -39.14
C ALA A 452 -5.05 34.21 -40.00
N ALA A 453 -4.52 33.10 -39.48
CA ALA A 453 -4.49 31.81 -40.19
C ALA A 453 -5.82 31.03 -40.11
N ARG A 454 -6.84 31.60 -39.44
CA ARG A 454 -8.16 30.99 -39.23
C ARG A 454 -9.26 31.63 -40.10
N GLU A 455 -8.96 32.74 -40.77
CA GLU A 455 -9.70 33.29 -41.91
C GLU A 455 -9.09 32.73 -43.20
#